data_AF-A0A9D1YD31-F1
#
_entry.id   AF-A0A9D1YD31-F1
#
_cell.length_a   1.000
_cell.length_b   1.000
_cell.length_c   1.000
_cell.angle_alpha   90.00
_cell.angle_beta   90.00
_cell.angle_gamma   90.00
#
_symmetry.space_group_name_H-M   'P 1'
#
loop_
_entity.id
_entity.type
_entity.pdbx_description
1 polymer ?
#
loop_
_entity_poly.entity_id
_entity_poly.type
_entity_poly.pdbx_seq_one_letter_code
_entity_poly.pdbx_strand_id
1 'polypeptide(L)'
;MAKRYRHAQKSKGSRVNWPVAVLFGLLVVGAAALALWGSRQWGKAPASGESSPPPQSAPASQEEAPEATAAPTPAPTPAPTPAPTPEPTPPPIPDDGSDGYLSQGLYIWNNKAFELFYGSSDAAAHYARAIASYQQRLPGVTVYNMVVPNHSEFGLPERIRDDMGCTSQRENLSDVFENYGEGSQVVPVDIYDALDYHKDQYLYFNTDTHWAPLGAYWAYTAFCQAAGQEAAPLSDFTVTSSIKDFTGYLYAVTGESCLGENPDRIDFYEPGFSYTIELSYDGAEFTELSGMYAPDESMGYSAILWGDNPLVRITNQDKASGGKLLLVKDSYGNAIAPFLAANYSQVHVADFRSFPQDLPSYCQENGITDVLFFNNVMSANTYSQVETMDALFH
;
A
#
# COMPACT_ATOMS: atom_id res chain seq x y z
N MET A 1 22.54 18.31 -62.84
CA MET A 1 21.24 18.97 -63.10
C MET A 1 20.20 18.38 -62.17
N ALA A 2 19.71 19.20 -61.25
CA ALA A 2 18.83 18.86 -60.15
C ALA A 2 17.42 18.44 -60.62
N LYS A 3 16.89 17.34 -60.07
CA LYS A 3 15.45 17.01 -60.15
C LYS A 3 14.81 17.21 -58.77
N ARG A 4 14.35 18.46 -58.61
CA ARG A 4 13.15 18.94 -57.92
C ARG A 4 12.52 18.02 -56.85
N TYR A 5 12.68 18.47 -55.61
CA TYR A 5 11.76 18.30 -54.49
C TYR A 5 10.29 18.52 -54.92
N ARG A 6 9.42 17.59 -54.54
CA ARG A 6 7.98 17.84 -54.38
C ARG A 6 7.65 17.68 -52.90
N HIS A 7 7.29 18.79 -52.28
CA HIS A 7 6.53 18.82 -51.04
C HIS A 7 5.17 18.13 -51.27
N ALA A 8 4.85 17.15 -50.43
CA ALA A 8 3.48 16.75 -50.17
C ALA A 8 3.16 17.18 -48.73
N GLN A 9 2.32 18.19 -48.60
CA GLN A 9 1.66 18.58 -47.35
C GLN A 9 0.85 17.37 -46.86
N LYS A 10 1.18 16.80 -45.71
CA LYS A 10 0.22 16.00 -44.95
C LYS A 10 -0.73 16.98 -44.24
N SER A 11 -2.00 16.86 -44.57
CA SER A 11 -3.10 17.63 -43.98
C SER A 11 -3.15 17.42 -42.47
N LYS A 12 -3.21 18.54 -41.74
CA LYS A 12 -3.60 18.59 -40.33
C LYS A 12 -5.01 17.99 -40.19
N GLY A 13 -5.09 16.78 -39.63
CA GLY A 13 -6.34 16.24 -39.11
C GLY A 13 -6.76 17.05 -37.89
N SER A 14 -7.97 17.58 -37.93
CA SER A 14 -8.60 18.39 -36.89
C SER A 14 -8.75 17.60 -35.59
N ARG A 15 -8.09 18.06 -34.52
CA ARG A 15 -8.39 17.68 -33.14
C ARG A 15 -9.79 18.20 -32.80
N VAL A 16 -10.70 17.30 -32.46
CA VAL A 16 -12.02 17.63 -31.94
C VAL A 16 -11.87 17.83 -30.43
N ASN A 17 -11.96 19.08 -29.99
CA ASN A 17 -12.00 19.44 -28.57
C ASN A 17 -13.38 19.08 -27.99
N TRP A 18 -13.42 18.18 -27.01
CA TRP A 18 -14.61 17.99 -26.15
C TRP A 18 -14.49 18.90 -24.92
N PRO A 19 -15.52 19.69 -24.58
CA PRO A 19 -15.50 20.48 -23.35
C PRO A 19 -15.78 19.58 -22.14
N VAL A 20 -14.84 19.61 -21.20
CA VAL A 20 -14.97 19.13 -19.82
C VAL A 20 -16.07 19.94 -19.12
N ALA A 21 -17.15 19.27 -18.70
CA ALA A 21 -18.15 19.86 -17.81
C ALA A 21 -18.98 18.79 -17.09
N VAL A 22 -18.83 18.78 -15.75
CA VAL A 22 -19.83 18.44 -14.73
C VAL A 22 -20.16 16.96 -14.51
N LEU A 23 -19.70 16.42 -13.37
CA LEU A 23 -20.56 15.85 -12.33
C LEU A 23 -19.80 15.77 -10.99
N PHE A 24 -20.01 16.80 -10.17
CA PHE A 24 -19.74 16.80 -8.73
C PHE A 24 -21.09 16.61 -8.00
N GLY A 25 -21.09 15.78 -6.96
CA GLY A 25 -22.16 15.66 -5.96
C GLY A 25 -22.56 14.20 -5.70
N LEU A 26 -22.80 13.71 -4.48
CA LEU A 26 -22.97 14.32 -3.16
C LEU A 26 -22.98 13.20 -2.08
N LEU A 27 -22.37 13.50 -0.93
CA LEU A 27 -22.79 13.29 0.48
C LEU A 27 -23.37 11.93 0.98
N VAL A 28 -22.62 11.35 1.93
CA VAL A 28 -22.95 11.16 3.37
C VAL A 28 -24.41 10.95 3.78
N VAL A 29 -24.70 9.78 4.37
CA VAL A 29 -25.60 9.50 5.54
C VAL A 29 -25.20 8.10 6.04
N GLY A 30 -25.05 7.73 7.32
CA GLY A 30 -25.28 8.35 8.61
C GLY A 30 -25.29 7.24 9.67
N ALA A 31 -24.49 7.39 10.73
CA ALA A 31 -24.51 6.53 11.91
C ALA A 31 -25.75 6.80 12.78
N ALA A 32 -26.33 5.76 13.39
CA ALA A 32 -26.78 5.71 14.78
C ALA A 32 -27.75 4.54 15.03
N ALA A 33 -27.37 3.63 15.94
CA ALA A 33 -28.26 3.10 16.98
C ALA A 33 -27.45 2.26 18.00
N LEU A 34 -27.18 2.84 19.17
CA LEU A 34 -26.65 2.16 20.35
C LEU A 34 -27.65 2.31 21.51
N ALA A 35 -27.51 1.38 22.47
CA ALA A 35 -28.10 1.30 23.82
C ALA A 35 -29.13 0.16 23.96
N LEU A 36 -29.08 -0.73 24.96
CA LEU A 36 -28.94 -0.49 26.40
C LEU A 36 -28.57 -1.78 27.20
N TRP A 37 -28.00 -1.57 28.41
CA TRP A 37 -27.85 -2.39 29.65
C TRP A 37 -26.37 -2.66 30.00
N GLY A 38 -25.76 -2.20 31.10
CA GLY A 38 -26.20 -2.03 32.50
C GLY A 38 -25.79 -3.29 33.30
N SER A 39 -25.07 -3.32 34.44
CA SER A 39 -24.59 -2.33 35.41
C SER A 39 -23.76 -3.06 36.50
N ARG A 40 -22.94 -2.31 37.28
CA ARG A 40 -22.45 -2.59 38.68
C ARG A 40 -21.41 -3.72 38.92
N GLN A 41 -20.48 -3.68 39.89
CA GLN A 41 -19.86 -2.67 40.77
C GLN A 41 -18.75 -3.37 41.60
N TRP A 42 -17.73 -2.60 42.01
CA TRP A 42 -16.91 -2.70 43.24
C TRP A 42 -15.90 -3.85 43.50
N GLY A 43 -14.67 -3.46 43.83
CA GLY A 43 -13.79 -4.22 44.74
C GLY A 43 -12.36 -3.64 44.86
N LYS A 44 -11.94 -3.27 46.08
CA LYS A 44 -10.72 -2.50 46.42
C LYS A 44 -9.43 -3.33 46.47
N ALA A 45 -8.31 -2.62 46.31
CA ALA A 45 -6.93 -3.01 46.67
C ALA A 45 -6.75 -3.42 48.15
N PRO A 46 -5.58 -4.00 48.50
CA PRO A 46 -4.65 -3.21 49.32
C PRO A 46 -3.18 -3.28 48.88
N ALA A 47 -2.39 -2.45 49.55
CA ALA A 47 -1.03 -2.00 49.26
C ALA A 47 0.09 -2.70 50.07
N SER A 48 1.29 -2.11 49.98
CA SER A 48 2.56 -2.29 50.72
C SER A 48 3.53 -3.32 50.12
N GLY A 49 4.74 -2.95 49.70
CA GLY A 49 5.91 -2.48 50.49
C GLY A 49 6.98 -3.59 50.32
N GLU A 50 8.30 -3.43 50.19
CA GLU A 50 9.31 -2.41 50.43
C GLU A 50 10.57 -2.78 49.59
N SER A 51 11.56 -1.88 49.56
CA SER A 51 12.81 -1.89 48.79
C SER A 51 14.04 -2.51 49.51
N SER A 52 14.88 -3.24 48.74
CA SER A 52 16.39 -3.33 48.73
C SER A 52 17.18 -3.61 50.03
N PRO A 53 18.50 -4.00 50.06
CA PRO A 53 19.55 -4.07 49.01
C PRO A 53 20.43 -5.37 49.05
N PRO A 54 21.51 -5.51 48.23
CA PRO A 54 22.39 -6.70 48.19
C PRO A 54 23.74 -6.50 48.91
N PRO A 55 24.52 -7.58 49.12
CA PRO A 55 25.99 -7.42 49.02
C PRO A 55 26.80 -8.60 48.41
N GLN A 56 27.84 -8.20 47.66
CA GLN A 56 29.26 -8.60 47.70
C GLN A 56 29.80 -9.99 47.22
N SER A 57 30.50 -9.92 46.07
CA SER A 57 31.92 -10.26 45.75
C SER A 57 32.72 -11.39 46.44
N ALA A 58 33.15 -12.34 45.58
CA ALA A 58 34.48 -12.99 45.35
C ALA A 58 35.22 -13.76 46.48
N PRO A 59 36.02 -14.80 46.14
CA PRO A 59 37.40 -14.56 45.68
C PRO A 59 37.93 -15.47 44.55
N ALA A 60 39.11 -15.06 44.06
CA ALA A 60 39.89 -15.55 42.93
C ALA A 60 40.54 -16.93 43.11
N SER A 61 40.94 -17.56 41.99
CA SER A 61 42.03 -18.54 41.96
C SER A 61 42.76 -18.59 40.61
N GLN A 62 44.00 -18.12 40.69
CA GLN A 62 45.25 -18.63 40.12
C GLN A 62 45.57 -18.48 38.62
N GLU A 63 46.79 -17.96 38.47
CA GLU A 63 47.56 -17.54 37.32
C GLU A 63 48.63 -18.61 37.09
N GLU A 64 48.67 -19.21 35.89
CA GLU A 64 49.80 -20.01 35.41
C GLU A 64 50.48 -19.27 34.25
N ALA A 65 51.81 -19.24 34.31
CA ALA A 65 52.73 -18.60 33.38
C ALA A 65 53.07 -19.55 32.19
N PRO A 66 53.70 -19.05 31.11
CA PRO A 66 53.35 -19.43 29.74
C PRO A 66 54.19 -20.55 29.13
N GLU A 67 53.58 -21.36 28.25
CA GLU A 67 54.29 -22.16 27.24
C GLU A 67 54.33 -21.41 25.90
N ALA A 68 55.53 -21.31 25.33
CA ALA A 68 55.78 -20.70 24.04
C ALA A 68 55.35 -21.63 22.89
N THR A 69 54.43 -21.19 22.03
CA THR A 69 54.17 -21.87 20.74
C THR A 69 53.76 -20.88 19.63
N ALA A 70 54.54 -20.91 18.55
CA ALA A 70 54.31 -20.53 17.15
C ALA A 70 53.60 -19.20 16.77
N ALA A 71 54.25 -18.44 15.89
CA ALA A 71 53.71 -17.26 15.21
C ALA A 71 52.45 -17.58 14.37
N PRO A 72 51.46 -16.66 14.26
CA PRO A 72 50.26 -16.88 13.48
C PRO A 72 50.55 -16.78 11.98
N THR A 73 50.13 -17.77 11.22
CA THR A 73 50.02 -17.72 9.76
C THR A 73 48.92 -16.72 9.38
N PRO A 74 49.12 -15.83 8.38
CA PRO A 74 48.07 -14.90 7.96
C PRO A 74 46.87 -15.66 7.41
N ALA A 75 45.67 -15.28 7.86
CA ALA A 75 44.41 -15.81 7.34
C ALA A 75 44.24 -15.42 5.87
N PRO A 76 43.69 -16.31 5.01
CA PRO A 76 43.43 -15.99 3.62
C PRO A 76 42.40 -14.85 3.53
N THR A 77 42.70 -13.86 2.70
CA THR A 77 41.77 -12.80 2.31
C THR A 77 40.48 -13.43 1.78
N PRO A 78 39.28 -13.07 2.28
CA PRO A 78 38.02 -13.58 1.74
C PRO A 78 37.92 -13.19 0.27
N ALA A 79 37.62 -14.18 -0.58
CA ALA A 79 37.33 -13.94 -1.99
C ALA A 79 36.11 -13.02 -2.10
N PRO A 80 36.07 -12.09 -3.07
CA PRO A 80 34.92 -11.23 -3.27
C PRO A 80 33.68 -12.11 -3.52
N THR A 81 32.62 -11.88 -2.74
CA THR A 81 31.30 -12.45 -3.00
C THR A 81 30.92 -12.08 -4.45
N PRO A 82 30.58 -13.05 -5.31
CA PRO A 82 30.13 -12.74 -6.65
C PRO A 82 28.94 -11.80 -6.55
N ALA A 83 28.95 -10.73 -7.35
CA ALA A 83 27.82 -9.83 -7.47
C ALA A 83 26.56 -10.66 -7.79
N PRO A 84 25.40 -10.36 -7.17
CA PRO A 84 24.17 -11.07 -7.47
C PRO A 84 23.92 -11.01 -8.98
N THR A 85 23.71 -12.17 -9.59
CA THR A 85 23.26 -12.26 -10.98
C THR A 85 21.97 -11.45 -11.09
N PRO A 86 21.84 -10.50 -12.04
CA PRO A 86 20.61 -9.77 -12.22
C PRO A 86 19.48 -10.75 -12.49
N GLU A 87 18.35 -10.60 -11.79
CA GLU A 87 17.17 -11.41 -12.05
C GLU A 87 16.73 -11.21 -13.51
N PRO A 88 16.27 -12.29 -14.18
CA PRO A 88 15.83 -12.19 -15.56
C PRO A 88 14.66 -11.21 -15.66
N THR A 89 14.72 -10.30 -16.64
CA THR A 89 13.60 -9.40 -16.94
C THR A 89 12.35 -10.23 -17.24
N PRO A 90 11.23 -9.98 -16.54
CA PRO A 90 9.99 -10.70 -16.78
C PRO A 90 9.52 -10.54 -18.23
N PRO A 91 8.87 -11.55 -18.83
CA PRO A 91 8.39 -11.46 -20.21
C PRO A 91 7.34 -10.34 -20.37
N PRO A 92 7.14 -9.81 -21.58
CA PRO A 92 6.06 -8.84 -21.81
C PRO A 92 4.69 -9.48 -21.60
N ILE A 93 3.67 -8.67 -21.34
CA ILE A 93 2.28 -9.11 -21.21
C ILE A 93 1.85 -9.77 -22.53
N PRO A 94 1.23 -10.98 -22.49
CA PRO A 94 0.80 -11.67 -23.71
C PRO A 94 -0.17 -10.82 -24.55
N ASP A 95 0.13 -10.66 -25.84
CA ASP A 95 -0.72 -9.99 -26.83
C ASP A 95 -1.16 -11.01 -27.89
N ASP A 96 -2.47 -11.22 -28.02
CA ASP A 96 -3.04 -12.09 -29.05
C ASP A 96 -3.37 -11.35 -30.36
N GLY A 97 -3.07 -10.04 -30.42
CA GLY A 97 -3.32 -9.16 -31.55
C GLY A 97 -4.78 -8.73 -31.70
N SER A 98 -5.66 -9.09 -30.76
CA SER A 98 -7.04 -8.62 -30.73
C SER A 98 -7.15 -7.25 -30.07
N ASP A 99 -8.10 -6.44 -30.54
CA ASP A 99 -8.45 -5.18 -29.89
C ASP A 99 -9.61 -5.39 -28.91
N GLY A 100 -9.60 -4.62 -27.84
CA GLY A 100 -10.75 -4.43 -26.96
C GLY A 100 -11.69 -3.32 -27.44
N TYR A 101 -12.57 -2.87 -26.56
CA TYR A 101 -13.48 -1.76 -26.82
C TYR A 101 -13.75 -0.94 -25.56
N LEU A 102 -14.14 0.31 -25.73
CA LEU A 102 -14.57 1.16 -24.62
C LEU A 102 -16.04 0.91 -24.27
N SER A 103 -16.33 0.72 -22.99
CA SER A 103 -17.67 0.66 -22.41
C SER A 103 -17.73 1.52 -21.16
N GLN A 104 -18.59 2.55 -21.15
CA GLN A 104 -18.72 3.51 -20.04
C GLN A 104 -17.39 4.15 -19.57
N GLY A 105 -16.45 4.35 -20.49
CA GLY A 105 -15.13 4.92 -20.18
C GLY A 105 -14.09 3.92 -19.68
N LEU A 106 -14.46 2.64 -19.52
CA LEU A 106 -13.55 1.54 -19.20
C LEU A 106 -13.19 0.77 -20.46
N TYR A 107 -11.96 0.27 -20.55
CA TYR A 107 -11.51 -0.54 -21.68
C TYR A 107 -11.74 -2.03 -21.39
N ILE A 108 -12.48 -2.72 -22.25
CA ILE A 108 -12.83 -4.13 -22.10
C ILE A 108 -11.96 -4.95 -23.04
N TRP A 109 -11.18 -5.88 -22.48
CA TRP A 109 -10.33 -6.79 -23.25
C TRP A 109 -10.13 -8.10 -22.50
N ASN A 110 -10.22 -9.21 -23.23
CA ASN A 110 -9.98 -10.57 -22.71
C ASN A 110 -10.75 -10.91 -21.41
N ASN A 111 -12.06 -10.58 -21.37
CA ASN A 111 -12.96 -10.76 -20.21
C ASN A 111 -12.54 -9.97 -18.96
N LYS A 112 -11.81 -8.87 -19.13
CA LYS A 112 -11.41 -7.96 -18.06
C LYS A 112 -11.78 -6.53 -18.41
N ALA A 113 -12.02 -5.71 -17.40
CA ALA A 113 -12.18 -4.28 -17.54
C ALA A 113 -10.95 -3.53 -17.03
N PHE A 114 -10.63 -2.41 -17.68
CA PHE A 114 -9.46 -1.62 -17.38
C PHE A 114 -9.78 -0.14 -17.25
N GLU A 115 -9.37 0.45 -16.14
CA GLU A 115 -9.20 1.88 -15.97
C GLU A 115 -7.88 2.29 -16.62
N LEU A 116 -7.96 3.03 -17.73
CA LEU A 116 -6.78 3.50 -18.44
C LEU A 116 -6.13 4.65 -17.68
N PHE A 117 -4.82 4.58 -17.51
CA PHE A 117 -4.05 5.59 -16.80
C PHE A 117 -3.96 6.91 -17.56
N TYR A 118 -4.11 8.04 -16.85
CA TYR A 118 -4.09 9.40 -17.43
C TYR A 118 -3.07 10.35 -16.77
N GLY A 119 -2.14 9.84 -15.96
CA GLY A 119 -1.21 10.69 -15.23
C GLY A 119 -0.19 11.43 -16.10
N SER A 120 0.48 12.39 -15.48
CA SER A 120 1.49 13.24 -16.13
C SER A 120 2.64 13.56 -15.18
N SER A 121 3.81 13.90 -15.72
CA SER A 121 4.98 14.30 -14.92
C SER A 121 4.70 15.51 -14.01
N ASP A 122 3.87 16.47 -14.47
CA ASP A 122 3.48 17.63 -13.65
C ASP A 122 2.64 17.24 -12.44
N ALA A 123 1.70 16.31 -12.63
CA ALA A 123 0.87 15.79 -11.53
C ALA A 123 1.70 14.94 -10.56
N ALA A 124 2.57 14.07 -11.07
CA ALA A 124 3.53 13.30 -10.27
C ALA A 124 4.44 14.21 -9.43
N ALA A 125 5.02 15.25 -10.03
CA ALA A 125 5.86 16.21 -9.32
C ALA A 125 5.08 17.09 -8.32
N HIS A 126 3.79 17.35 -8.57
CA HIS A 126 2.92 18.01 -7.59
C HIS A 126 2.71 17.12 -6.36
N TYR A 127 2.33 15.86 -6.56
CA TYR A 127 2.18 14.88 -5.49
C TYR A 127 3.47 14.68 -4.69
N ALA A 128 4.60 14.48 -5.36
CA ALA A 128 5.90 14.30 -4.72
C ALA A 128 6.25 15.46 -3.77
N ARG A 129 6.02 16.70 -4.21
CA ARG A 129 6.26 17.89 -3.38
C ARG A 129 5.30 17.98 -2.19
N ALA A 130 4.06 17.55 -2.35
CA ALA A 130 3.11 17.46 -1.24
C ALA A 130 3.61 16.45 -0.19
N ILE A 131 3.99 15.23 -0.60
CA ILE A 131 4.57 14.21 0.30
C ILE A 131 5.84 14.72 1.01
N ALA A 132 6.75 15.38 0.29
CA ALA A 132 7.94 15.99 0.89
C ALA A 132 7.58 17.06 1.94
N SER A 133 6.51 17.84 1.70
CA SER A 133 6.01 18.80 2.68
C SER A 133 5.39 18.14 3.91
N TYR A 134 4.78 16.95 3.78
CA TYR A 134 4.28 16.16 4.91
C TYR A 134 5.43 15.65 5.76
N GLN A 135 6.50 15.16 5.12
CA GLN A 135 7.70 14.71 5.81
C GLN A 135 8.33 15.79 6.68
N GLN A 136 8.36 17.04 6.22
CA GLN A 136 8.86 18.17 7.03
C GLN A 136 7.97 18.50 8.24
N ARG A 137 6.68 18.16 8.17
CA ARG A 137 5.68 18.40 9.23
C ARG A 137 5.55 17.23 10.22
N LEU A 138 6.29 16.14 10.02
CA LEU A 138 6.30 14.96 10.87
C LEU A 138 7.71 14.73 11.48
N PRO A 139 8.20 15.64 12.33
CA PRO A 139 9.55 15.55 12.87
C PRO A 139 9.71 14.30 13.76
N GLY A 140 10.79 13.54 13.53
CA GLY A 140 11.08 12.32 14.31
C GLY A 140 10.34 11.08 13.83
N VAL A 141 9.55 11.17 12.75
CA VAL A 141 8.87 10.06 12.11
C VAL A 141 9.54 9.77 10.76
N THR A 142 9.77 8.50 10.45
CA THR A 142 10.22 8.08 9.11
C THR A 142 9.02 8.10 8.17
N VAL A 143 9.11 8.84 7.06
CA VAL A 143 8.04 8.93 6.08
C VAL A 143 8.39 8.13 4.83
N TYR A 144 7.55 7.14 4.53
CA TYR A 144 7.59 6.33 3.33
C TYR A 144 6.49 6.77 2.37
N ASN A 145 6.76 6.58 1.09
CA ASN A 145 5.79 6.83 0.03
C ASN A 145 5.72 5.65 -0.93
N MET A 146 4.53 5.09 -1.08
CA MET A 146 4.22 4.02 -2.03
C MET A 146 3.08 4.44 -2.94
N VAL A 147 3.34 4.44 -4.24
CA VAL A 147 2.33 4.68 -5.28
C VAL A 147 2.12 3.37 -6.03
N VAL A 148 0.87 2.92 -6.10
CA VAL A 148 0.52 1.62 -6.67
C VAL A 148 0.04 1.77 -8.11
N PRO A 149 0.73 1.18 -9.10
CA PRO A 149 0.22 1.14 -10.46
C PRO A 149 -1.16 0.47 -10.50
N ASN A 150 -2.04 0.90 -11.41
CA ASN A 150 -3.32 0.24 -11.58
C ASN A 150 -3.22 -0.98 -12.51
N HIS A 151 -4.31 -1.73 -12.60
CA HIS A 151 -4.41 -2.98 -13.36
C HIS A 151 -4.11 -2.84 -14.87
N SER A 152 -4.15 -1.63 -15.45
CA SER A 152 -3.79 -1.44 -16.86
C SER A 152 -2.30 -1.64 -17.13
N GLU A 153 -1.40 -1.35 -16.17
CA GLU A 153 0.05 -1.47 -16.38
C GLU A 153 0.49 -2.92 -16.59
N PHE A 154 -0.08 -3.83 -15.78
CA PHE A 154 0.30 -5.24 -15.74
C PHE A 154 -0.69 -6.17 -16.43
N GLY A 155 -1.86 -5.66 -16.85
CA GLY A 155 -2.92 -6.47 -17.46
C GLY A 155 -3.25 -6.16 -18.92
N LEU A 156 -2.82 -5.01 -19.46
CA LEU A 156 -2.96 -4.69 -20.88
C LEU A 156 -1.64 -4.79 -21.63
N PRO A 157 -1.60 -5.42 -22.81
CA PRO A 157 -0.44 -5.38 -23.70
C PRO A 157 0.01 -3.95 -24.03
N GLU A 158 1.32 -3.77 -24.21
CA GLU A 158 1.93 -2.47 -24.55
C GLU A 158 1.29 -1.84 -25.79
N ARG A 159 1.05 -2.64 -26.84
CA ARG A 159 0.35 -2.18 -28.06
C ARG A 159 -0.98 -1.50 -27.75
N ILE A 160 -1.81 -2.11 -26.89
CA ILE A 160 -3.12 -1.56 -26.53
C ILE A 160 -2.96 -0.27 -25.72
N ARG A 161 -2.03 -0.25 -24.76
CA ARG A 161 -1.76 0.95 -23.97
C ARG A 161 -1.29 2.11 -24.85
N ASP A 162 -0.40 1.85 -25.80
CA ASP A 162 0.09 2.82 -26.77
C ASP A 162 -1.02 3.34 -27.68
N ASP A 163 -1.84 2.44 -28.24
CA ASP A 163 -2.96 2.80 -29.11
C ASP A 163 -4.01 3.64 -28.37
N MET A 164 -4.21 3.37 -27.08
CA MET A 164 -5.10 4.12 -26.20
C MET A 164 -4.46 5.40 -25.63
N GLY A 165 -3.17 5.64 -25.88
CA GLY A 165 -2.44 6.80 -25.40
C GLY A 165 -2.22 6.84 -23.89
N CYS A 166 -2.15 5.67 -23.25
CA CYS A 166 -1.78 5.58 -21.84
C CYS A 166 -0.31 5.99 -21.66
N THR A 167 -0.03 6.83 -20.67
CA THR A 167 1.35 7.12 -20.27
C THR A 167 1.92 5.96 -19.46
N SER A 168 3.25 5.80 -19.45
CA SER A 168 3.89 4.75 -18.65
C SER A 168 3.73 5.04 -17.16
N GLN A 169 3.22 4.06 -16.41
CA GLN A 169 3.17 4.19 -14.96
C GLN A 169 4.56 4.01 -14.34
N ARG A 170 5.46 3.23 -14.96
CA ARG A 170 6.88 3.19 -14.53
C ARG A 170 7.52 4.58 -14.56
N GLU A 171 7.37 5.30 -15.68
CA GLU A 171 7.93 6.65 -15.81
C GLU A 171 7.27 7.61 -14.81
N ASN A 172 5.95 7.52 -14.63
CA ASN A 172 5.24 8.35 -13.65
C ASN A 172 5.70 8.10 -12.20
N LEU A 173 5.95 6.85 -11.81
CA LEU A 173 6.52 6.51 -10.51
C LEU A 173 7.94 7.07 -10.36
N SER A 174 8.77 6.96 -11.41
CA SER A 174 10.11 7.59 -11.44
C SER A 174 10.00 9.10 -11.22
N ASP A 175 9.08 9.76 -11.93
CA ASP A 175 8.82 11.19 -11.76
C ASP A 175 8.42 11.54 -10.33
N VAL A 176 7.59 10.72 -9.66
CA VAL A 176 7.27 10.93 -8.24
C VAL A 176 8.54 10.87 -7.38
N PHE A 177 9.34 9.82 -7.53
CA PHE A 177 10.50 9.58 -6.66
C PHE A 177 11.65 10.57 -6.88
N GLU A 178 11.79 11.10 -8.08
CA GLU A 178 12.82 12.09 -8.43
C GLU A 178 12.45 13.53 -8.03
N ASN A 179 11.16 13.81 -7.77
CA ASN A 179 10.66 15.17 -7.53
C ASN A 179 10.33 15.51 -6.07
N TYR A 180 10.86 14.76 -5.09
CA TYR A 180 10.75 15.14 -3.68
C TYR A 180 11.50 16.44 -3.34
N GLY A 181 12.46 16.84 -4.17
CA GLY A 181 13.30 18.01 -3.97
C GLY A 181 14.55 17.73 -3.14
N GLU A 182 15.54 18.61 -3.28
CA GLU A 182 16.83 18.47 -2.60
C GLU A 182 16.67 18.47 -1.07
N GLY A 183 17.34 17.53 -0.40
CA GLY A 183 17.35 17.42 1.06
C GLY A 183 16.14 16.70 1.66
N SER A 184 15.15 16.30 0.86
CA SER A 184 14.05 15.44 1.32
C SER A 184 14.58 14.16 1.96
N GLN A 185 13.90 13.72 3.02
CA GLN A 185 14.16 12.44 3.70
C GLN A 185 13.01 11.43 3.50
N VAL A 186 12.13 11.68 2.52
CA VAL A 186 11.09 10.71 2.14
C VAL A 186 11.78 9.45 1.61
N VAL A 187 11.36 8.30 2.11
CA VAL A 187 11.83 6.99 1.63
C VAL A 187 10.89 6.50 0.52
N PRO A 188 11.33 6.47 -0.76
CA PRO A 188 10.52 5.91 -1.83
C PRO A 188 10.39 4.39 -1.65
N VAL A 189 9.20 3.88 -1.89
CA VAL A 189 8.93 2.44 -1.93
C VAL A 189 8.51 2.08 -3.36
N ASP A 190 9.51 1.76 -4.19
CA ASP A 190 9.29 1.31 -5.56
C ASP A 190 8.85 -0.15 -5.55
N ILE A 191 7.57 -0.38 -5.88
CA ILE A 191 6.97 -1.71 -5.94
C ILE A 191 6.86 -2.24 -7.38
N TYR A 192 7.25 -1.44 -8.39
CA TYR A 192 6.99 -1.76 -9.78
C TYR A 192 7.60 -3.10 -10.17
N ASP A 193 8.89 -3.28 -9.86
CA ASP A 193 9.63 -4.49 -10.24
C ASP A 193 9.09 -5.74 -9.53
N ALA A 194 8.65 -5.61 -8.27
CA ALA A 194 8.00 -6.70 -7.56
C ALA A 194 6.68 -7.12 -8.22
N LEU A 195 5.85 -6.15 -8.61
CA LEU A 195 4.59 -6.43 -9.31
C LEU A 195 4.83 -6.98 -10.72
N ASP A 196 5.81 -6.44 -11.46
CA ASP A 196 6.15 -6.91 -12.81
C ASP A 196 6.69 -8.35 -12.79
N TYR A 197 7.50 -8.69 -11.79
CA TYR A 197 8.02 -10.05 -11.61
C TYR A 197 6.90 -11.06 -11.30
N HIS A 198 5.87 -10.63 -10.58
CA HIS A 198 4.75 -11.48 -10.18
C HIS A 198 3.50 -11.33 -11.05
N LYS A 199 3.55 -10.60 -12.18
CA LYS A 199 2.37 -10.24 -12.99
C LYS A 199 1.60 -11.41 -13.62
N ASP A 200 2.23 -12.58 -13.73
CA ASP A 200 1.58 -13.82 -14.17
C ASP A 200 0.68 -14.43 -13.06
N GLN A 201 0.77 -13.93 -11.83
CA GLN A 201 -0.12 -14.28 -10.73
C GLN A 201 -1.37 -13.39 -10.73
N TYR A 202 -2.36 -13.76 -9.93
CA TYR A 202 -3.62 -13.03 -9.83
C TYR A 202 -3.47 -11.79 -8.92
N LEU A 203 -2.84 -10.75 -9.47
CA LEU A 203 -2.50 -9.52 -8.74
C LEU A 203 -3.63 -8.49 -8.70
N TYR A 204 -4.49 -8.46 -9.71
CA TYR A 204 -5.61 -7.52 -9.81
C TYR A 204 -6.92 -8.24 -10.13
N PHE A 205 -8.02 -7.68 -9.64
CA PHE A 205 -9.34 -8.13 -10.03
C PHE A 205 -9.61 -7.78 -11.50
N ASN A 206 -10.42 -8.60 -12.17
CA ASN A 206 -10.80 -8.37 -13.56
C ASN A 206 -12.07 -7.51 -13.69
N THR A 207 -12.89 -7.50 -12.63
CA THR A 207 -14.22 -6.90 -12.58
C THR A 207 -14.32 -5.76 -11.55
N ASP A 208 -13.24 -5.50 -10.81
CA ASP A 208 -13.14 -4.46 -9.78
C ASP A 208 -11.92 -3.57 -10.00
N THR A 209 -11.98 -2.32 -9.52
CA THR A 209 -10.90 -1.34 -9.67
C THR A 209 -9.65 -1.76 -8.89
N HIS A 210 -9.79 -2.47 -7.77
CA HIS A 210 -8.69 -2.76 -6.85
C HIS A 210 -7.78 -3.90 -7.31
N TRP A 211 -6.59 -3.94 -6.73
CA TRP A 211 -5.77 -5.14 -6.73
C TRP A 211 -6.36 -6.27 -5.86
N ALA A 212 -6.00 -7.51 -6.17
CA ALA A 212 -6.29 -8.65 -5.31
C ALA A 212 -5.29 -8.70 -4.14
N PRO A 213 -5.62 -9.33 -3.00
CA PRO A 213 -4.75 -9.35 -1.82
C PRO A 213 -3.33 -9.92 -2.06
N LEU A 214 -3.15 -10.79 -3.05
CA LEU A 214 -1.83 -11.29 -3.44
C LEU A 214 -0.94 -10.18 -4.04
N GLY A 215 -1.50 -9.23 -4.79
CA GLY A 215 -0.77 -8.03 -5.24
C GLY A 215 -0.31 -7.16 -4.07
N ALA A 216 -1.18 -7.00 -3.07
CA ALA A 216 -0.85 -6.28 -1.84
C ALA A 216 0.28 -6.96 -1.04
N TYR A 217 0.33 -8.29 -1.01
CA TYR A 217 1.44 -9.04 -0.39
C TYR A 217 2.79 -8.70 -1.04
N TRP A 218 2.88 -8.70 -2.37
CA TRP A 218 4.14 -8.38 -3.06
C TRP A 218 4.57 -6.93 -2.84
N ALA A 219 3.63 -5.99 -2.83
CA ALA A 219 3.91 -4.60 -2.44
C ALA A 219 4.40 -4.48 -0.99
N TYR A 220 3.84 -5.27 -0.08
CA TYR A 220 4.31 -5.37 1.30
C TYR A 220 5.76 -5.89 1.38
N THR A 221 6.17 -6.87 0.56
CA THR A 221 7.56 -7.34 0.57
C THR A 221 8.55 -6.25 0.17
N ALA A 222 8.21 -5.45 -0.85
CA ALA A 222 9.00 -4.29 -1.27
C ALA A 222 9.02 -3.18 -0.20
N PHE A 223 7.91 -2.96 0.51
CA PHE A 223 7.89 -2.05 1.66
C PHE A 223 8.84 -2.49 2.77
N CYS A 224 8.79 -3.77 3.18
CA CYS A 224 9.70 -4.29 4.19
C CYS A 224 11.17 -4.10 3.77
N GLN A 225 11.51 -4.37 2.50
CA GLN A 225 12.85 -4.12 1.97
C GLN A 225 13.26 -2.65 2.10
N ALA A 226 12.40 -1.71 1.70
CA ALA A 226 12.66 -0.27 1.80
C ALA A 226 12.79 0.18 3.27
N ALA A 227 12.02 -0.43 4.18
CA ALA A 227 12.09 -0.19 5.62
C ALA A 227 13.25 -0.91 6.33
N GLY A 228 14.08 -1.68 5.61
CA GLY A 228 15.19 -2.45 6.19
C GLY A 228 14.73 -3.60 7.09
N GLN A 229 13.54 -4.14 6.84
CA GLN A 229 12.92 -5.24 7.58
C GLN A 229 12.81 -6.50 6.71
N GLU A 230 12.80 -7.66 7.34
CA GLU A 230 12.48 -8.92 6.67
C GLU A 230 10.96 -9.07 6.59
N ALA A 231 10.44 -9.32 5.40
CA ALA A 231 9.02 -9.59 5.20
C ALA A 231 8.68 -11.00 5.73
N ALA A 232 7.53 -11.13 6.39
CA ALA A 232 6.97 -12.43 6.71
C ALA A 232 6.67 -13.19 5.40
N PRO A 233 7.05 -14.47 5.30
CA PRO A 233 6.75 -15.27 4.12
C PRO A 233 5.24 -15.45 3.95
N LEU A 234 4.76 -15.57 2.72
CA LEU A 234 3.34 -15.73 2.42
C LEU A 234 2.72 -16.91 3.16
N SER A 235 3.51 -17.95 3.45
CA SER A 235 3.11 -19.12 4.24
C SER A 235 2.68 -18.83 5.67
N ASP A 236 3.05 -17.66 6.21
CA ASP A 236 2.62 -17.22 7.55
C ASP A 236 1.20 -16.63 7.53
N PHE A 237 0.61 -16.47 6.33
CA PHE A 237 -0.75 -16.01 6.13
C PHE A 237 -1.58 -17.14 5.53
N THR A 238 -2.61 -17.57 6.25
CA THR A 238 -3.50 -18.66 5.82
C THR A 238 -4.74 -18.10 5.15
N VAL A 239 -5.09 -18.62 3.97
CA VAL A 239 -6.40 -18.34 3.37
C VAL A 239 -7.47 -19.12 4.12
N THR A 240 -8.16 -18.47 5.07
CA THR A 240 -9.16 -19.11 5.94
C THR A 240 -10.56 -19.09 5.31
N SER A 241 -10.86 -18.08 4.51
CA SER A 241 -12.11 -17.94 3.75
C SER A 241 -11.90 -17.09 2.49
N SER A 242 -12.89 -17.16 1.60
CA SER A 242 -12.91 -16.40 0.35
C SER A 242 -14.34 -16.01 -0.03
N ILE A 243 -14.52 -14.81 -0.59
CA ILE A 243 -15.74 -14.46 -1.33
C ILE A 243 -15.59 -15.01 -2.75
N LYS A 244 -16.51 -15.88 -3.14
CA LYS A 244 -16.57 -16.47 -4.49
C LYS A 244 -17.56 -15.69 -5.36
N ASP A 245 -17.39 -15.83 -6.67
CA ASP A 245 -18.28 -15.23 -7.67
C ASP A 245 -18.44 -13.71 -7.47
N PHE A 246 -17.35 -13.04 -7.09
CA PHE A 246 -17.32 -11.60 -6.85
C PHE A 246 -17.37 -10.84 -8.18
N THR A 247 -18.27 -9.87 -8.29
CA THR A 247 -18.23 -8.88 -9.36
C THR A 247 -18.17 -7.49 -8.74
N GLY A 248 -17.20 -6.70 -9.19
CA GLY A 248 -16.86 -5.43 -8.57
C GLY A 248 -17.40 -4.19 -9.27
N TYR A 249 -16.78 -3.06 -8.95
CA TYR A 249 -17.16 -1.74 -9.46
C TYR A 249 -17.15 -1.67 -11.00
N LEU A 250 -16.16 -2.26 -11.66
CA LEU A 250 -16.03 -2.17 -13.12
C LEU A 250 -17.18 -2.91 -13.81
N TYR A 251 -17.61 -4.07 -13.28
CA TYR A 251 -18.82 -4.74 -13.76
C TYR A 251 -20.08 -3.93 -13.44
N ALA A 252 -20.22 -3.40 -12.21
CA ALA A 252 -21.38 -2.62 -11.82
C ALA A 252 -21.59 -1.38 -12.71
N VAL A 253 -20.52 -0.76 -13.17
CA VAL A 253 -20.55 0.39 -14.09
C VAL A 253 -20.89 -0.01 -15.52
N THR A 254 -20.23 -1.05 -16.03
CA THR A 254 -20.33 -1.39 -17.47
C THR A 254 -21.50 -2.31 -17.80
N GLY A 255 -21.85 -3.24 -16.91
CA GLY A 255 -22.85 -4.28 -17.16
C GLY A 255 -22.44 -5.29 -18.23
N GLU A 256 -21.15 -5.38 -18.59
CA GLU A 256 -20.67 -6.26 -19.66
C GLU A 256 -20.79 -7.73 -19.27
N SER A 257 -21.44 -8.52 -20.12
CA SER A 257 -21.67 -9.94 -19.84
C SER A 257 -20.37 -10.72 -19.71
N CYS A 258 -19.33 -10.35 -20.46
CA CYS A 258 -18.02 -11.00 -20.36
C CYS A 258 -17.41 -10.90 -18.94
N LEU A 259 -17.71 -9.84 -18.18
CA LEU A 259 -17.27 -9.69 -16.80
C LEU A 259 -18.18 -10.50 -15.86
N GLY A 260 -19.50 -10.42 -16.05
CA GLY A 260 -20.47 -11.16 -15.23
C GLY A 260 -20.37 -12.69 -15.38
N GLU A 261 -19.93 -13.17 -16.54
CA GLU A 261 -19.67 -14.59 -16.82
C GLU A 261 -18.29 -15.06 -16.32
N ASN A 262 -17.40 -14.14 -15.95
CA ASN A 262 -16.05 -14.42 -15.45
C ASN A 262 -15.78 -13.67 -14.13
N PRO A 263 -16.55 -13.98 -13.07
CA PRO A 263 -16.40 -13.29 -11.80
C PRO A 263 -15.05 -13.59 -11.14
N ASP A 264 -14.64 -12.67 -10.29
CA ASP A 264 -13.43 -12.75 -9.49
C ASP A 264 -13.64 -13.56 -8.19
N ARG A 265 -12.55 -13.75 -7.44
CA ARG A 265 -12.56 -14.30 -6.08
C ARG A 265 -11.71 -13.42 -5.17
N ILE A 266 -12.20 -13.13 -3.97
CA ILE A 266 -11.44 -12.42 -2.94
C ILE A 266 -10.98 -13.43 -1.90
N ASP A 267 -9.66 -13.62 -1.77
CA ASP A 267 -9.05 -14.50 -0.76
C ASP A 267 -8.64 -13.69 0.47
N PHE A 268 -9.05 -14.12 1.67
CA PHE A 268 -8.70 -13.45 2.92
C PHE A 268 -7.49 -14.11 3.56
N TYR A 269 -6.37 -13.38 3.58
CA TYR A 269 -5.09 -13.84 4.12
C TYR A 269 -5.04 -13.55 5.63
N GLU A 270 -5.43 -14.52 6.43
CA GLU A 270 -5.42 -14.42 7.89
C GLU A 270 -3.99 -14.55 8.42
N PRO A 271 -3.47 -13.58 9.19
CA PRO A 271 -2.14 -13.68 9.76
C PRO A 271 -2.04 -14.80 10.81
N GLY A 272 -0.89 -15.48 10.85
CA GLY A 272 -0.61 -16.53 11.83
C GLY A 272 -0.28 -16.02 13.25
N PHE A 273 -0.13 -14.71 13.44
CA PHE A 273 0.12 -14.09 14.75
C PHE A 273 -1.17 -13.73 15.49
N SER A 274 -1.11 -13.64 16.81
CA SER A 274 -2.23 -13.17 17.63
C SER A 274 -2.40 -11.65 17.50
N TYR A 275 -3.64 -11.18 17.29
CA TYR A 275 -3.92 -9.76 17.14
C TYR A 275 -5.27 -9.35 17.72
N THR A 276 -5.42 -8.05 17.95
CA THR A 276 -6.71 -7.37 18.09
C THR A 276 -6.87 -6.33 16.99
N ILE A 277 -8.11 -6.06 16.61
CA ILE A 277 -8.44 -5.00 15.66
C ILE A 277 -9.57 -4.15 16.23
N GLU A 278 -9.43 -2.84 16.09
CA GLU A 278 -10.37 -1.86 16.62
C GLU A 278 -10.66 -0.77 15.59
N LEU A 279 -11.90 -0.28 15.56
CA LEU A 279 -12.38 0.80 14.71
C LEU A 279 -12.63 2.06 15.53
N SER A 280 -12.27 3.22 14.99
CA SER A 280 -12.63 4.52 15.53
C SER A 280 -13.16 5.46 14.45
N TYR A 281 -14.27 6.13 14.74
CA TYR A 281 -14.87 7.14 13.85
C TYR A 281 -14.41 8.56 14.18
N ASP A 282 -14.04 8.82 15.43
CA ASP A 282 -13.61 10.14 15.92
C ASP A 282 -12.09 10.21 16.16
N GLY A 283 -11.37 9.11 15.98
CA GLY A 283 -9.93 9.02 16.19
C GLY A 283 -9.52 8.82 17.65
N ALA A 284 -10.47 8.74 18.58
CA ALA A 284 -10.22 8.66 20.02
C ALA A 284 -10.85 7.42 20.65
N GLU A 285 -12.14 7.18 20.43
CA GLU A 285 -12.87 6.04 20.99
C GLU A 285 -12.79 4.85 20.03
N PHE A 286 -12.37 3.71 20.56
CA PHE A 286 -12.15 2.48 19.79
C PHE A 286 -13.17 1.40 20.14
N THR A 287 -13.70 0.76 19.12
CA THR A 287 -14.60 -0.40 19.23
C THR A 287 -13.92 -1.61 18.60
N GLU A 288 -13.74 -2.68 19.38
CA GLU A 288 -13.16 -3.93 18.90
C GLU A 288 -14.05 -4.58 17.82
N LEU A 289 -13.42 -5.08 16.76
CA LEU A 289 -14.06 -5.83 15.68
C LEU A 289 -13.78 -7.33 15.84
N SER A 290 -14.56 -8.17 15.15
CA SER A 290 -14.40 -9.63 15.23
C SER A 290 -13.18 -10.20 14.50
N GLY A 291 -12.50 -9.39 13.69
CA GLY A 291 -11.36 -9.80 12.85
C GLY A 291 -11.06 -8.77 11.75
N MET A 292 -9.95 -8.93 11.04
CA MET A 292 -9.55 -8.01 9.96
C MET A 292 -10.50 -8.02 8.76
N TYR A 293 -11.26 -9.09 8.61
CA TYR A 293 -12.21 -9.31 7.51
C TYR A 293 -13.64 -9.36 8.07
N ALA A 294 -14.54 -8.58 7.48
CA ALA A 294 -15.95 -8.61 7.84
C ALA A 294 -16.57 -9.94 7.40
N PRO A 295 -17.45 -10.56 8.21
CA PRO A 295 -18.09 -11.84 7.87
C PRO A 295 -19.20 -11.72 6.82
N ASP A 296 -19.54 -10.50 6.39
CA ASP A 296 -20.58 -10.24 5.39
C ASP A 296 -20.00 -10.22 3.98
N GLU A 297 -20.14 -11.34 3.26
CA GLU A 297 -19.67 -11.48 1.88
C GLU A 297 -20.32 -10.48 0.91
N SER A 298 -21.49 -9.92 1.24
CA SER A 298 -22.17 -8.93 0.38
C SER A 298 -21.43 -7.59 0.32
N MET A 299 -20.47 -7.36 1.23
CA MET A 299 -19.61 -6.19 1.21
C MET A 299 -18.58 -6.22 0.07
N GLY A 300 -18.35 -7.38 -0.57
CA GLY A 300 -17.35 -7.51 -1.64
C GLY A 300 -15.95 -7.10 -1.17
N TYR A 301 -15.27 -6.23 -1.93
CA TYR A 301 -13.96 -5.71 -1.54
C TYR A 301 -13.95 -5.02 -0.17
N SER A 302 -15.04 -4.34 0.21
CA SER A 302 -15.17 -3.67 1.51
C SER A 302 -15.24 -4.64 2.69
N ALA A 303 -15.32 -5.95 2.47
CA ALA A 303 -15.12 -6.91 3.56
C ALA A 303 -13.69 -6.84 4.14
N ILE A 304 -12.70 -6.41 3.34
CA ILE A 304 -11.33 -6.21 3.80
C ILE A 304 -11.26 -4.95 4.67
N LEU A 305 -10.76 -5.09 5.91
CA LEU A 305 -10.70 -4.03 6.94
C LEU A 305 -12.03 -3.32 7.21
N TRP A 306 -13.15 -3.98 6.93
CA TRP A 306 -14.48 -3.39 7.07
C TRP A 306 -14.69 -2.13 6.23
N GLY A 307 -13.93 -1.99 5.13
CA GLY A 307 -14.02 -0.92 4.17
C GLY A 307 -13.23 0.32 4.56
N ASP A 308 -13.60 1.45 3.96
CA ASP A 308 -12.93 2.72 4.15
C ASP A 308 -13.40 3.43 5.41
N ASN A 309 -12.75 3.08 6.51
CA ASN A 309 -13.03 3.63 7.82
C ASN A 309 -12.09 4.81 8.16
N PRO A 310 -12.54 5.79 8.97
CA PRO A 310 -11.71 6.93 9.36
C PRO A 310 -10.39 6.50 10.00
N LEU A 311 -10.45 5.53 10.92
CA LEU A 311 -9.29 4.97 11.57
C LEU A 311 -9.54 3.53 12.03
N VAL A 312 -8.66 2.62 11.64
CA VAL A 312 -8.59 1.25 12.17
C VAL A 312 -7.25 1.08 12.87
N ARG A 313 -7.20 0.33 13.98
CA ARG A 313 -5.96 -0.04 14.66
C ARG A 313 -5.86 -1.55 14.77
N ILE A 314 -4.78 -2.10 14.24
CA ILE A 314 -4.41 -3.50 14.39
C ILE A 314 -3.26 -3.55 15.41
N THR A 315 -3.41 -4.34 16.48
CA THR A 315 -2.34 -4.57 17.47
C THR A 315 -1.86 -6.00 17.38
N ASN A 316 -0.58 -6.19 17.04
CA ASN A 316 0.07 -7.49 17.03
C ASN A 316 0.52 -7.86 18.46
N GLN A 317 -0.15 -8.83 19.06
CA GLN A 317 0.10 -9.26 20.44
C GLN A 317 1.42 -10.02 20.59
N ASP A 318 1.95 -10.57 19.50
CA ASP A 318 3.22 -11.30 19.49
C ASP A 318 4.43 -10.36 19.33
N LYS A 319 4.20 -9.07 19.05
CA LYS A 319 5.23 -8.04 18.83
C LYS A 319 5.02 -6.75 19.64
N ALA A 320 4.67 -6.87 20.92
CA ALA A 320 4.35 -5.71 21.78
C ALA A 320 5.43 -4.60 21.86
N SER A 321 6.71 -4.90 21.56
CA SER A 321 7.82 -3.93 21.58
C SER A 321 8.26 -3.44 20.19
N GLY A 322 7.55 -3.80 19.12
CA GLY A 322 7.84 -3.33 17.76
C GLY A 322 7.49 -1.85 17.53
N GLY A 323 7.97 -1.28 16.43
CA GLY A 323 7.58 0.07 16.00
C GLY A 323 6.08 0.18 15.71
N LYS A 324 5.59 1.40 15.53
CA LYS A 324 4.17 1.66 15.19
C LYS A 324 4.08 2.39 13.87
N LEU A 325 3.32 1.82 12.95
CA LEU A 325 3.09 2.35 11.61
C LEU A 325 1.75 3.06 11.55
N LEU A 326 1.71 4.24 10.94
CA LEU A 326 0.49 4.87 10.44
C LEU A 326 0.45 4.76 8.91
N LEU A 327 -0.49 3.98 8.40
CA LEU A 327 -0.82 3.87 6.99
C LEU A 327 -1.86 4.93 6.63
N VAL A 328 -1.48 5.93 5.83
CA VAL A 328 -2.38 6.96 5.30
C VAL A 328 -2.75 6.58 3.88
N LYS A 329 -4.01 6.24 3.64
CA LYS A 329 -4.40 5.47 2.43
C LYS A 329 -5.70 5.92 1.76
N ASP A 330 -5.82 5.58 0.48
CA ASP A 330 -7.10 5.35 -0.21
C ASP A 330 -7.52 3.87 -0.12
N SER A 331 -8.62 3.49 -0.77
CA SER A 331 -9.20 2.14 -0.69
C SER A 331 -8.26 0.99 -1.08
N TYR A 332 -7.22 1.23 -1.89
CA TYR A 332 -6.22 0.20 -2.19
C TYR A 332 -5.45 -0.26 -0.93
N GLY A 333 -5.30 0.62 0.05
CA GLY A 333 -4.56 0.34 1.29
C GLY A 333 -5.25 -0.68 2.20
N ASN A 334 -6.52 -1.00 1.96
CA ASN A 334 -7.24 -1.99 2.77
C ASN A 334 -6.56 -3.37 2.69
N ALA A 335 -6.14 -3.78 1.49
CA ALA A 335 -5.58 -5.10 1.27
C ALA A 335 -4.14 -5.28 1.80
N ILE A 336 -3.37 -4.20 1.98
CA ILE A 336 -1.98 -4.29 2.45
C ILE A 336 -1.85 -4.30 3.97
N ALA A 337 -2.81 -3.72 4.71
CA ALA A 337 -2.69 -3.55 6.16
C ALA A 337 -2.53 -4.87 6.96
N PRO A 338 -3.24 -5.98 6.62
CA PRO A 338 -3.03 -7.26 7.31
C PRO A 338 -1.58 -7.75 7.24
N PHE A 339 -0.91 -7.55 6.11
CA PHE A 339 0.50 -7.93 5.93
C PHE A 339 1.44 -7.02 6.71
N LEU A 340 1.21 -5.70 6.69
CA LEU A 340 2.01 -4.73 7.46
C LEU A 340 2.01 -5.04 8.96
N ALA A 341 0.89 -5.52 9.49
CA ALA A 341 0.76 -5.88 10.90
C ALA A 341 1.67 -7.05 11.34
N ALA A 342 2.25 -7.80 10.40
CA ALA A 342 3.25 -8.83 10.71
C ALA A 342 4.57 -8.23 11.22
N ASN A 343 4.89 -6.98 10.87
CA ASN A 343 6.18 -6.37 11.18
C ASN A 343 6.15 -5.32 12.28
N TYR A 344 4.97 -4.78 12.59
CA TYR A 344 4.78 -3.69 13.53
C TYR A 344 4.03 -4.16 14.78
N SER A 345 4.27 -3.50 15.92
CA SER A 345 3.49 -3.74 17.13
C SER A 345 2.05 -3.24 16.95
N GLN A 346 1.90 -2.12 16.27
CA GLN A 346 0.61 -1.55 15.88
C GLN A 346 0.67 -1.01 14.46
N VAL A 347 -0.38 -1.27 13.70
CA VAL A 347 -0.66 -0.59 12.42
C VAL A 347 -1.95 0.20 12.59
N HIS A 348 -1.84 1.51 12.47
CA HIS A 348 -2.94 2.45 12.46
C HIS A 348 -3.24 2.74 10.99
N VAL A 349 -4.46 2.51 10.53
CA VAL A 349 -4.88 2.64 9.14
C VAL A 349 -5.87 3.79 9.07
N ALA A 350 -5.42 4.93 8.54
CA ALA A 350 -6.19 6.15 8.41
C ALA A 350 -6.60 6.35 6.94
N ASP A 351 -7.89 6.45 6.69
CA ASP A 351 -8.39 6.88 5.39
C ASP A 351 -8.35 8.40 5.31
N PHE A 352 -7.50 8.96 4.46
CA PHE A 352 -7.26 10.41 4.43
C PHE A 352 -8.52 11.22 4.09
N ARG A 353 -9.54 10.60 3.50
CA ARG A 353 -10.80 11.28 3.13
C ARG A 353 -11.73 11.51 4.31
N SER A 354 -11.50 10.80 5.41
CA SER A 354 -12.40 10.82 6.58
C SER A 354 -11.69 10.83 7.93
N PHE A 355 -10.36 10.75 7.96
CA PHE A 355 -9.57 10.83 9.19
C PHE A 355 -9.85 12.14 9.94
N PRO A 356 -10.29 12.09 11.21
CA PRO A 356 -10.90 13.24 11.88
C PRO A 356 -9.91 14.07 12.71
N GLN A 357 -8.65 13.63 12.83
CA GLN A 357 -7.64 14.24 13.70
C GLN A 357 -6.56 14.97 12.90
N ASP A 358 -5.81 15.84 13.57
CA ASP A 358 -4.56 16.39 13.05
C ASP A 358 -3.46 15.31 13.03
N LEU A 359 -2.86 15.05 11.88
CA LEU A 359 -1.95 13.92 11.67
C LEU A 359 -0.64 14.04 12.49
N PRO A 360 0.05 15.19 12.55
CA PRO A 360 1.20 15.36 13.43
C PRO A 360 0.88 15.12 14.90
N SER A 361 -0.20 15.72 15.42
CA SER A 361 -0.63 15.54 16.81
C SER A 361 -0.95 14.07 17.10
N TYR A 362 -1.69 13.43 16.20
CA TYR A 362 -2.01 12.01 16.30
C TYR A 362 -0.77 11.13 16.34
N CYS A 363 0.21 11.39 15.47
CA CYS A 363 1.48 10.65 15.44
C CYS A 363 2.22 10.76 16.78
N GLN A 364 2.30 11.97 17.33
CA GLN A 364 2.95 12.24 18.61
C GLN A 364 2.26 11.53 19.77
N GLU A 365 0.93 11.65 19.86
CA GLU A 365 0.12 11.09 20.95
C GLU A 365 0.13 9.57 20.97
N ASN A 366 0.17 8.93 19.78
CA ASN A 366 0.15 7.48 19.67
C ASN A 366 1.55 6.84 19.61
N GLY A 367 2.61 7.66 19.56
CA GLY A 367 3.99 7.19 19.45
C GLY A 367 4.28 6.50 18.11
N ILE A 368 3.72 7.05 17.03
CA ILE A 368 3.96 6.57 15.67
C ILE A 368 5.43 6.84 15.31
N THR A 369 6.13 5.82 14.83
CA THR A 369 7.54 5.91 14.43
C THR A 369 7.71 6.00 12.92
N ASP A 370 6.75 5.44 12.19
CA ASP A 370 6.77 5.32 10.74
C ASP A 370 5.40 5.73 10.18
N VAL A 371 5.40 6.54 9.12
CA VAL A 371 4.20 6.88 8.35
C VAL A 371 4.40 6.41 6.92
N LEU A 372 3.46 5.62 6.40
CA LEU A 372 3.42 5.23 5.01
C LEU A 372 2.26 5.95 4.33
N PHE A 373 2.57 6.91 3.44
CA PHE A 373 1.60 7.40 2.48
C PHE A 373 1.46 6.39 1.36
N PHE A 374 0.26 5.86 1.18
CA PHE A 374 -0.04 4.77 0.28
C PHE A 374 -1.22 5.18 -0.61
N ASN A 375 -1.02 5.24 -1.92
CA ASN A 375 -2.07 5.67 -2.84
C ASN A 375 -2.04 4.87 -4.14
N ASN A 376 -3.20 4.64 -4.74
CA ASN A 376 -3.26 4.27 -6.15
C ASN A 376 -2.68 5.39 -7.03
N VAL A 377 -2.06 5.04 -8.15
CA VAL A 377 -1.43 5.99 -9.08
C VAL A 377 -2.41 7.05 -9.61
N MET A 378 -3.71 6.72 -9.75
CA MET A 378 -4.76 7.65 -10.17
C MET A 378 -5.02 8.68 -9.08
N SER A 379 -5.08 8.26 -7.80
CA SER A 379 -5.18 9.16 -6.65
C SER A 379 -3.95 10.07 -6.57
N ALA A 380 -2.74 9.53 -6.75
CA ALA A 380 -1.50 10.29 -6.75
C ALA A 380 -1.44 11.33 -7.89
N ASN A 381 -2.12 11.09 -9.01
CA ASN A 381 -2.20 12.04 -10.14
C ASN A 381 -3.46 12.91 -10.11
N THR A 382 -4.25 12.90 -9.03
CA THR A 382 -5.48 13.69 -8.90
C THR A 382 -5.31 14.79 -7.84
N TYR A 383 -5.27 16.06 -8.29
CA TYR A 383 -5.05 17.23 -7.42
C TYR A 383 -5.98 17.29 -6.19
N SER A 384 -7.28 17.01 -6.34
CA SER A 384 -8.22 17.07 -5.22
C SER A 384 -7.94 16.01 -4.14
N GLN A 385 -7.34 14.87 -4.50
CA GLN A 385 -6.91 13.87 -3.51
C GLN A 385 -5.70 14.38 -2.72
N VAL A 386 -4.76 15.07 -3.39
CA VAL A 386 -3.63 15.74 -2.74
C VAL A 386 -4.13 16.82 -1.77
N GLU A 387 -5.08 17.66 -2.19
CA GLU A 387 -5.71 18.67 -1.32
C GLU A 387 -6.41 18.03 -0.11
N THR A 388 -7.01 16.85 -0.29
CA THR A 388 -7.64 16.11 0.82
C THR A 388 -6.61 15.60 1.82
N MET A 389 -5.46 15.09 1.36
CA MET A 389 -4.34 14.72 2.24
C MET A 389 -3.69 15.94 2.91
N ASP A 390 -3.59 17.08 2.22
CA ASP A 390 -3.08 18.33 2.79
C ASP A 390 -3.92 18.78 3.99
N ALA A 391 -5.23 18.52 3.95
CA ALA A 391 -6.15 18.80 5.03
C ALA A 391 -5.94 17.92 6.28
N LEU A 392 -5.00 16.98 6.29
CA LEU A 392 -4.64 16.24 7.50
C LEU A 392 -3.69 17.02 8.43
N PHE A 393 -3.22 18.20 8.02
CA PHE A 393 -2.20 18.99 8.72
C PHE A 393 -2.73 20.38 9.04
N HIS A 394 -3.15 20.61 10.28
CA HIS A 394 -3.89 21.81 10.70
C HIS A 394 -3.17 22.69 11.72
#